data_AF-A0A5C7PXI2-F1
#
_entry.id   AF-A0A5C7PXI2-F1
#
_cell.length_a   1.000
_cell.length_b   1.000
_cell.length_c   1.000
_cell.angle_alpha   90.00
_cell.angle_beta   90.00
_cell.angle_gamma   90.00
#
_symmetry.space_group_name_H-M   'P 1'
#
loop_
_entity.id
_entity.type
_entity.pdbx_description
1 polymer ?
#
loop_
_entity_poly.entity_id
_entity_poly.type
_entity_poly.pdbx_seq_one_letter_code
_entity_poly.pdbx_strand_id
1 'polypeptide(L)'
;MPAMTGQQVRDYIVDSAFKRTDKDAELYAALTDVIHEMRLEFPFQESETDGSITDTIASLGEYKIDVNTDFGLLVSTVIMVDGNAGIPLDKISKSEYDAKYPNPTNAFYRGYPKEWCLFGNQVLIGPPPDSTAYTYKI
;
A
#
# COMPACT_ATOMS: atom_id res chain seq x y z
N MET A 1 -6.60 -13.18 3.80
CA MET A 1 -6.21 -14.62 3.82
C MET A 1 -5.22 -14.80 4.96
N PRO A 2 -5.29 -15.87 5.76
CA PRO A 2 -4.30 -16.11 6.81
C PRO A 2 -2.91 -16.25 6.17
N ALA A 3 -1.89 -15.69 6.83
CA ALA A 3 -0.50 -15.82 6.40
C ALA A 3 -0.10 -17.30 6.37
N MET A 4 0.53 -17.75 5.28
CA MET A 4 1.04 -19.10 5.16
C MET A 4 2.45 -19.18 5.75
N THR A 5 2.74 -20.23 6.51
CA THR A 5 4.10 -20.54 6.94
C THR A 5 4.93 -21.06 5.75
N GLY A 6 6.26 -21.00 5.84
CA GLY A 6 7.14 -21.52 4.77
C GLY A 6 6.88 -23.00 4.46
N GLN A 7 6.49 -23.79 5.46
CA GLN A 7 6.08 -25.17 5.28
C GLN A 7 4.78 -25.30 4.46
N GLN A 8 3.79 -24.45 4.73
CA GLN A 8 2.52 -24.44 3.99
C GLN A 8 2.72 -24.02 2.52
N VAL A 9 3.66 -23.11 2.25
CA VAL A 9 4.02 -22.72 0.88
C VAL A 9 4.74 -23.86 0.15
N ARG A 10 5.69 -24.53 0.80
CA ARG A 10 6.33 -25.75 0.24
C ARG A 10 5.28 -26.79 -0.11
N ASP A 11 4.43 -27.14 0.84
CA ASP A 11 3.44 -28.21 0.68
C ASP A 11 2.47 -27.86 -0.47
N TYR A 12 2.04 -26.60 -0.58
CA TYR A 12 1.25 -26.13 -1.72
C TYR A 12 1.97 -26.30 -3.06
N ILE A 13 3.25 -25.93 -3.16
CA ILE A 13 4.03 -26.04 -4.42
C ILE A 13 4.25 -27.50 -4.82
N VAL A 14 4.56 -28.36 -3.85
CA VAL A 14 4.76 -29.79 -4.07
C VAL A 14 3.43 -30.45 -4.50
N ASP A 15 2.34 -30.17 -3.79
CA ASP A 15 1.02 -30.77 -4.05
C ASP A 15 0.37 -30.28 -5.35
N SER A 16 0.65 -29.03 -5.78
CA SER A 16 0.02 -28.42 -6.96
C SER A 16 0.76 -28.67 -8.28
N ALA A 17 2.08 -28.90 -8.27
CA ALA A 17 2.88 -28.93 -9.52
C ALA A 17 4.05 -29.93 -9.57
N PHE A 18 4.61 -30.38 -8.45
CA PHE A 18 5.85 -31.16 -8.44
C PHE A 18 5.65 -32.59 -7.90
N LYS A 19 5.54 -33.58 -8.79
CA LYS A 19 5.39 -35.01 -8.44
C LYS A 19 6.68 -35.70 -7.93
N ARG A 20 7.79 -34.97 -7.78
CA ARG A 20 9.11 -35.52 -7.40
C ARG A 20 9.41 -35.22 -5.95
N THR A 21 9.25 -36.23 -5.09
CA THR A 21 9.50 -36.16 -3.64
C THR A 21 10.97 -36.38 -3.26
N ASP A 22 11.85 -36.64 -4.23
CA ASP A 22 13.28 -36.88 -4.02
C ASP A 22 14.11 -35.59 -3.84
N LYS A 23 13.47 -34.42 -3.94
CA LYS A 23 14.12 -33.11 -3.99
C LYS A 23 13.54 -32.08 -3.02
N ASP A 24 12.71 -32.54 -2.09
CA ASP A 24 12.01 -31.70 -1.13
C ASP A 24 12.93 -30.83 -0.26
N ALA A 25 14.08 -31.37 0.15
CA ALA A 25 15.06 -30.65 0.94
C ALA A 25 15.75 -29.54 0.13
N GLU A 26 16.05 -29.80 -1.15
CA GLU A 26 16.65 -28.84 -2.06
C GLU A 26 15.66 -27.71 -2.41
N LEU A 27 14.38 -28.04 -2.58
CA LEU A 27 13.32 -27.05 -2.79
C LEU A 27 13.13 -26.16 -1.55
N TYR A 28 13.11 -26.75 -0.36
CA TYR A 28 13.01 -25.99 0.89
C TYR A 28 14.20 -25.07 1.11
N ALA A 29 15.42 -25.57 0.85
CA ALA A 29 16.64 -24.77 0.93
C ALA A 29 16.60 -23.61 -0.07
N ALA A 30 16.28 -23.87 -1.35
CA ALA A 30 16.18 -22.84 -2.37
C ALA A 30 15.11 -21.77 -2.04
N LEU A 31 13.95 -22.16 -1.50
CA LEU A 31 12.94 -21.20 -1.05
C LEU A 31 13.43 -20.36 0.14
N THR A 32 14.15 -20.98 1.08
CA THR A 32 14.72 -20.27 2.22
C THR A 32 15.80 -19.29 1.77
N ASP A 33 16.64 -19.69 0.82
CA ASP A 33 17.69 -18.85 0.24
C ASP A 33 17.08 -17.68 -0.52
N VAL A 34 16.03 -17.89 -1.33
CA VAL A 34 15.30 -16.80 -2.00
C VAL A 34 14.72 -15.83 -0.98
N ILE A 35 14.08 -16.31 0.10
CA ILE A 35 13.57 -15.44 1.16
C ILE A 35 14.71 -14.67 1.84
N HIS A 36 15.86 -15.31 2.05
CA HIS A 36 17.02 -14.68 2.66
C HIS A 36 17.65 -13.62 1.75
N GLU A 37 17.81 -13.91 0.47
CA GLU A 37 18.25 -12.97 -0.56
C GLU A 37 17.29 -11.78 -0.64
N MET A 38 15.97 -12.01 -0.62
CA MET A 38 14.97 -10.94 -0.54
C MET A 38 15.12 -10.11 0.74
N ARG A 39 15.46 -10.71 1.89
CA ARG A 39 15.72 -9.96 3.13
C ARG A 39 17.03 -9.16 3.12
N LEU A 40 18.03 -9.60 2.35
CA LEU A 40 19.29 -8.87 2.19
C LEU A 40 19.15 -7.72 1.18
N GLU A 41 18.41 -7.96 0.09
CA GLU A 41 18.13 -6.96 -0.95
C GLU A 41 17.15 -5.89 -0.45
N PHE A 42 16.17 -6.27 0.36
CA PHE A 42 15.24 -5.37 1.03
C PHE A 42 15.53 -5.37 2.53
N PRO A 43 16.37 -4.45 3.04
CA PRO A 43 16.61 -4.32 4.47
C PRO A 43 15.33 -3.82 5.14
N PHE A 44 14.44 -4.74 5.49
CA PHE A 44 13.33 -4.46 6.38
C PHE A 44 13.92 -4.06 7.73
N GLN A 45 13.83 -2.78 8.09
CA GLN A 45 14.20 -2.33 9.43
C GLN A 45 13.23 -2.97 10.43
N GLU A 46 13.67 -4.02 11.13
CA GLU A 46 12.93 -4.65 12.23
C GLU A 46 12.63 -3.68 13.41
N SER A 47 13.17 -2.46 13.37
CA SER A 47 13.04 -1.44 14.40
C SER A 47 12.41 -0.13 13.94
N GLU A 48 11.68 -0.08 12.82
CA GLU A 48 10.92 1.13 12.47
C GLU A 48 9.85 1.39 13.54
N THR A 49 10.13 2.33 14.44
CA THR A 49 9.09 3.14 15.09
C THR A 49 8.17 3.65 13.99
N ASP A 50 6.85 3.40 14.10
CA ASP A 50 5.78 3.90 13.22
C ASP A 50 6.14 5.29 12.67
N GLY A 51 6.82 5.31 11.54
CA GLY A 51 7.26 6.51 10.87
C GLY A 51 6.08 6.98 10.08
N SER A 52 5.05 7.50 10.74
CA SER A 52 3.93 8.08 10.02
C SER A 52 4.48 9.27 9.23
N ILE A 53 4.71 9.07 7.93
CA ILE A 53 4.97 10.19 7.02
C ILE A 53 3.69 11.01 7.06
N THR A 54 3.75 12.12 7.77
CA THR A 54 2.64 13.06 7.84
C THR A 54 2.84 14.01 6.67
N ASP A 55 2.21 13.69 5.55
CA ASP A 55 2.22 14.59 4.41
C ASP A 55 1.04 15.58 4.53
N THR A 56 1.28 16.78 4.01
CA THR A 56 0.33 17.89 4.07
C THR A 56 0.07 18.38 2.66
N ILE A 57 -1.21 18.51 2.33
CA ILE A 57 -1.62 19.07 1.05
C ILE A 57 -1.43 20.59 1.14
N ALA A 58 -0.46 21.11 0.38
CA ALA A 58 0.00 22.50 0.47
C ALA A 58 -1.01 23.48 -0.14
N SER A 59 -1.84 23.01 -1.09
CA SER A 59 -2.83 23.83 -1.80
C SER A 59 -4.22 23.22 -1.77
N LEU A 60 -5.25 24.07 -1.65
CA LEU A 60 -6.63 23.60 -1.65
C LEU A 60 -6.99 22.86 -2.95
N GLY A 61 -7.46 21.62 -2.83
CA GLY A 61 -7.84 20.76 -3.95
C GLY A 61 -6.68 20.04 -4.64
N GLU A 62 -5.46 20.16 -4.13
CA GLU A 62 -4.40 19.20 -4.43
C GLU A 62 -4.81 17.84 -3.85
N TYR A 63 -4.64 16.78 -4.63
CA TYR A 63 -5.22 15.46 -4.36
C TYR A 63 -4.21 14.34 -4.55
N LYS A 64 -2.94 14.70 -4.77
CA LYS A 64 -1.85 13.77 -5.03
C LYS A 64 -0.85 13.86 -3.91
N ILE A 65 -0.45 12.71 -3.40
CA ILE A 65 0.63 12.58 -2.42
C ILE A 65 1.67 11.67 -3.05
N ASP A 66 2.90 12.16 -3.17
CA ASP A 66 4.00 11.37 -3.73
C ASP A 66 4.45 10.32 -2.71
N VAL A 67 4.55 9.07 -3.16
CA VAL A 67 5.08 7.98 -2.35
C VAL A 67 6.47 7.64 -2.88
N ASN A 68 7.41 7.38 -1.97
CA ASN A 68 8.75 6.96 -2.37
C ASN A 68 8.67 5.66 -3.19
N THR A 69 9.55 5.55 -4.19
CA THR A 69 9.51 4.54 -5.27
C THR A 69 9.45 3.11 -4.74
N ASP A 70 10.09 2.85 -3.61
CA ASP A 70 10.19 1.52 -2.99
C ASP A 70 8.95 1.16 -2.15
N PHE A 71 8.15 2.15 -1.74
CA PHE A 71 7.04 2.00 -0.81
C PHE A 71 5.66 1.97 -1.50
N GLY A 72 5.58 2.33 -2.78
CA GLY A 72 4.30 2.38 -3.50
C GLY A 72 3.49 1.10 -3.35
N LEU A 73 4.09 -0.07 -3.55
CA LEU A 73 3.40 -1.36 -3.47
C LEU A 73 3.05 -1.80 -2.04
N LEU A 74 3.65 -1.18 -1.02
CA LEU A 74 3.47 -1.52 0.39
C LEU A 74 2.39 -0.68 1.08
N VAL A 75 1.88 0.38 0.42
CA VAL A 75 0.82 1.20 0.99
C VAL A 75 -0.47 0.38 1.11
N SER A 76 -0.81 0.08 2.37
CA SER A 76 -1.98 -0.72 2.72
C SER A 76 -3.16 0.13 3.19
N THR A 77 -2.88 1.24 3.88
CA THR A 77 -3.87 2.11 4.51
C THR A 77 -3.43 3.56 4.38
N VAL A 78 -4.39 4.46 4.19
CA VAL A 78 -4.17 5.90 4.29
C VAL A 78 -5.16 6.43 5.32
N ILE A 79 -4.65 7.17 6.30
CA ILE A 79 -5.46 7.77 7.37
C ILE A 79 -5.40 9.28 7.20
N MET A 80 -6.56 9.89 6.98
CA MET A 80 -6.69 11.34 7.07
C MET A 80 -6.83 11.74 8.54
N VAL A 81 -6.11 12.77 8.96
CA VAL A 81 -6.21 13.35 10.30
C VAL A 81 -6.82 14.75 10.17
N ASP A 82 -7.96 14.92 10.84
CA ASP A 82 -8.70 16.17 10.94
C ASP A 82 -8.70 16.63 12.42
N GLY A 83 -7.80 17.54 12.75
CA GLY A 83 -7.50 17.92 14.13
C GLY A 83 -6.99 16.73 14.95
N ASN A 84 -7.83 16.19 15.84
CA ASN A 84 -7.50 15.04 16.70
C ASN A 84 -8.14 13.72 16.24
N ALA A 85 -8.94 13.73 15.17
CA ALA A 85 -9.62 12.55 14.65
C ALA A 85 -8.81 11.93 13.52
N GLY A 86 -8.42 10.66 13.66
CA GLY A 86 -7.87 9.85 12.58
C GLY A 86 -8.97 9.05 11.90
N ILE A 87 -9.13 9.23 10.59
CA ILE A 87 -10.19 8.64 9.78
C ILE A 87 -9.52 7.82 8.68
N PRO A 88 -9.66 6.47 8.72
CA PRO A 88 -9.14 5.63 7.65
C PRO A 88 -9.92 5.88 6.36
N LEU A 89 -9.21 6.02 5.25
CA LEU A 89 -9.79 6.18 3.93
C LEU A 89 -9.97 4.81 3.26
N ASP A 90 -11.07 4.65 2.52
CA ASP A 90 -11.37 3.43 1.80
C ASP A 90 -10.50 3.30 0.54
N LYS A 91 -9.78 2.19 0.41
CA LYS A 91 -9.00 1.90 -0.80
C LYS A 91 -9.95 1.52 -1.93
N ILE A 92 -9.91 2.27 -3.03
CA ILE A 92 -10.66 1.98 -4.26
C ILE A 92 -9.72 1.71 -5.43
N SER A 93 -10.23 1.07 -6.48
CA SER A 93 -9.46 0.89 -7.71
C SER A 93 -9.28 2.21 -8.46
N LYS A 94 -8.23 2.31 -9.29
CA LYS A 94 -8.01 3.49 -10.14
C LYS A 94 -9.19 3.77 -11.08
N SER A 95 -9.80 2.72 -11.62
CA SER A 95 -10.98 2.83 -12.49
C SER A 95 -12.19 3.43 -11.76
N GLU A 96 -12.42 3.03 -10.50
CA GLU A 96 -13.50 3.61 -9.70
C GLU A 96 -13.21 5.05 -9.31
N TYR A 97 -11.95 5.37 -9.01
CA TYR A 97 -11.53 6.73 -8.75
C TYR A 97 -11.82 7.64 -9.95
N ASP A 98 -11.43 7.21 -11.16
CA ASP A 98 -11.65 7.98 -12.39
C ASP A 98 -13.14 8.15 -12.73
N ALA A 99 -13.98 7.17 -12.38
CA ALA A 99 -15.42 7.27 -12.57
C ALA A 99 -16.06 8.30 -11.62
N LYS A 100 -15.61 8.37 -10.37
CA LYS A 100 -16.13 9.30 -9.35
C LYS A 100 -15.57 10.71 -9.51
N TYR A 101 -14.27 10.81 -9.81
CA TYR A 101 -13.52 12.05 -9.89
C TYR A 101 -12.82 12.16 -11.26
N PRO A 102 -13.58 12.24 -12.37
CA PRO A 102 -13.00 12.26 -13.73
C PRO A 102 -12.18 13.52 -14.00
N ASN A 103 -12.44 14.60 -13.26
CA ASN A 103 -11.64 15.81 -13.29
C ASN A 103 -11.40 16.35 -11.86
N PRO A 104 -10.46 15.75 -11.10
CA PRO A 104 -10.24 16.08 -9.70
C PRO A 104 -9.68 17.50 -9.48
N THR A 105 -9.19 18.16 -10.54
CA THR A 105 -8.74 19.56 -10.45
C THR A 105 -9.90 20.56 -10.36
N ASN A 106 -11.11 20.17 -10.76
CA ASN A 106 -12.28 21.04 -10.72
C ASN A 106 -12.83 21.11 -9.29
N ALA A 107 -13.06 22.33 -8.81
CA ALA A 107 -13.59 22.61 -7.48
C ALA A 107 -14.93 21.93 -7.18
N PHE A 108 -15.72 21.59 -8.21
CA PHE A 108 -16.98 20.85 -8.06
C PHE A 108 -16.78 19.48 -7.39
N TYR A 109 -15.65 18.83 -7.62
CA TYR A 109 -15.38 17.50 -7.04
C TYR A 109 -14.77 17.59 -5.65
N ARG A 110 -14.51 18.78 -5.11
CA ARG A 110 -13.94 18.92 -3.78
C ARG A 110 -14.93 18.49 -2.71
N GLY A 111 -14.41 17.98 -1.61
CA GLY A 111 -15.19 17.65 -0.43
C GLY A 111 -14.35 16.97 0.62
N TYR A 112 -15.03 16.40 1.60
CA TYR A 112 -14.41 15.68 2.69
C TYR A 112 -13.79 14.36 2.18
N PRO A 113 -12.45 14.18 2.26
CA PRO A 113 -11.80 12.97 1.80
C PRO A 113 -12.32 11.72 2.52
N LYS A 114 -12.54 10.65 1.75
CA LYS A 114 -13.06 9.37 2.28
C LYS A 114 -12.47 8.14 1.59
N GLU A 115 -11.87 8.34 0.42
CA GLU A 115 -11.41 7.28 -0.46
C GLU A 115 -9.99 7.61 -0.93
N TRP A 116 -9.23 6.57 -1.28
CA TRP A 116 -7.92 6.74 -1.89
C TRP A 116 -7.62 5.63 -2.89
N CYS A 117 -6.72 5.88 -3.83
CA CYS A 117 -6.14 4.84 -4.65
C CYS A 117 -4.65 5.09 -4.89
N LEU A 118 -3.89 4.03 -5.14
CA LEU A 118 -2.48 4.12 -5.52
C LEU A 118 -2.34 4.02 -7.03
N PHE A 119 -1.66 4.97 -7.64
CA PHE A 119 -1.37 4.94 -9.07
C PHE A 119 -0.10 5.72 -9.39
N GLY A 120 0.83 5.11 -10.15
CA GLY A 120 2.04 5.79 -10.62
C GLY A 120 2.92 6.35 -9.49
N ASN A 121 3.05 5.60 -8.39
CA ASN A 121 3.77 5.98 -7.17
C ASN A 121 3.17 7.21 -6.44
N GLN A 122 1.91 7.49 -6.70
CA GLN A 122 1.16 8.53 -6.03
C GLN A 122 -0.06 7.93 -5.34
N VAL A 123 -0.34 8.40 -4.13
CA VAL A 123 -1.65 8.23 -3.50
C VAL A 123 -2.55 9.34 -4.02
N LEU A 124 -3.66 8.96 -4.66
CA LEU A 124 -4.70 9.87 -5.11
C LEU A 124 -5.82 9.88 -4.06
N ILE A 125 -6.10 11.05 -3.50
CA ILE A 125 -7.11 11.28 -2.48
C ILE A 125 -8.44 11.68 -3.12
N GLY A 126 -9.54 11.09 -2.65
CA GLY A 126 -10.87 11.29 -3.21
C GLY A 126 -11.93 11.41 -2.11
N PRO A 127 -12.89 12.35 -2.21
CA PRO A 127 -12.85 13.58 -3.02
C PRO A 127 -11.56 14.39 -2.81
N PRO A 128 -11.12 15.19 -3.80
CA PRO A 128 -10.13 16.24 -3.58
C PRO A 128 -10.49 17.08 -2.35
N PRO A 129 -9.53 17.39 -1.47
CA PRO A 129 -9.82 18.02 -0.19
C PRO A 129 -10.41 19.43 -0.36
N ASP A 130 -11.42 19.72 0.43
CA ASP A 130 -12.05 21.04 0.59
C ASP A 130 -11.40 21.90 1.68
N SER A 131 -10.38 21.38 2.37
CA SER A 131 -9.56 22.11 3.35
C SER A 131 -8.09 21.70 3.26
N THR A 132 -7.18 22.64 3.50
CA THR A 132 -5.74 22.38 3.66
C THR A 132 -5.35 21.99 5.08
N ALA A 133 -6.32 21.93 6.01
CA ALA A 133 -6.07 21.54 7.39
C ALA A 133 -5.90 20.03 7.58
N TYR A 134 -6.29 19.24 6.57
CA TYR A 134 -6.16 17.78 6.60
C TYR A 134 -4.71 17.36 6.44
N THR A 135 -4.27 16.43 7.28
CA THR A 135 -2.96 15.79 7.17
C THR A 135 -3.15 14.30 6.93
N TYR A 136 -2.20 13.65 6.28
CA TYR A 136 -2.35 12.25 5.88
C TYR A 136 -1.21 11.42 6.43
N LYS A 137 -1.55 10.27 7.01
CA LYS A 137 -0.62 9.24 7.46
C LYS A 137 -0.73 8.04 6.53
N ILE A 138 0.39 7.65 5.96
CA ILE A 138 0.54 6.58 4.99
C ILE A 138 1.44 5.50 5.58
#